data_AF-A0A0P7VLP9-F1
#
_entry.id   AF-A0A0P7VLP9-F1
#
_cell.length_a   1.000
_cell.length_b   1.000
_cell.length_c   1.000
_cell.angle_alpha   90.00
_cell.angle_beta   90.00
_cell.angle_gamma   90.00
#
_symmetry.space_group_name_H-M   'P 1'
#
loop_
_entity.id
_entity.type
_entity.pdbx_description
1 polymer ?
#
loop_
_entity_poly.entity_id
_entity_poly.type
_entity_poly.pdbx_seq_one_letter_code
_entity_poly.pdbx_strand_id
1 'polypeptide(L)'
;MKMELSTDRRFHNLTQEQVQTLDRVLTEAIPIHGRGNFPTLEVRPRDIIHVVRNRLVEKEIQVRDVRLNGSTASHVLVRENGSNYKDLDIIFGVELAKQEDFQIIKDVVLGCLVDFLPQGVNKDKITVLTMKEAYVQKMVKVFNEHDRWSLISLSNNRGKNVELKFVNSLRRQFEFSVDSFQIILDRMLEFYLEEDRSQAAEFVILDNKDASSRAEVVAQTRELPHITVVAESMYGDFEQAMDHLRYRLIATRNPEEIRGGGLLKYSNLLVRDYKPASETEIKTLERYMCSRFFIDFPDVSEQQRKIESYLRNHFIGEESSKYDYLMTLRRVVNESTVCLMGHERRQTLNMITVLALKVLGEQNVIPNTSNVTCFYQPAPYVSDNNFSNYYIPQGQPPLIYHPYPLHIHMLTGLV
;
A
#
# COMPACT_ATOMS: atom_id res chain seq x y z
N MET A 1 -14.88 47.98 -5.37
CA MET A 1 -15.50 46.85 -4.66
C MET A 1 -14.72 45.60 -5.04
N LYS A 2 -13.70 45.25 -4.25
CA LYS A 2 -12.90 44.04 -4.48
C LYS A 2 -13.81 42.86 -4.12
N MET A 3 -14.15 42.02 -5.09
CA MET A 3 -14.80 40.74 -4.81
C MET A 3 -13.81 39.90 -3.98
N GLU A 4 -14.18 39.65 -2.74
CA GLU A 4 -13.60 38.61 -1.90
C GLU A 4 -13.82 37.28 -2.64
N LEU A 5 -12.80 36.82 -3.36
CA LEU A 5 -12.63 35.39 -3.58
C LEU A 5 -12.51 34.78 -2.18
N SER A 6 -13.61 34.20 -1.70
CA SER A 6 -13.59 33.14 -0.70
C SER A 6 -12.56 32.11 -1.19
N THR A 7 -11.30 32.27 -0.76
CA THR A 7 -10.23 31.30 -1.02
C THR A 7 -10.66 30.03 -0.33
N ASP A 8 -11.20 29.09 -1.09
CA ASP A 8 -11.55 27.77 -0.59
C ASP A 8 -10.27 27.18 0.02
N ARG A 9 -10.22 27.14 1.36
CA ARG A 9 -9.01 26.81 2.15
C ARG A 9 -8.54 25.37 1.93
N ARG A 10 -9.27 24.61 1.12
CA ARG A 10 -8.96 23.24 0.73
C ARG A 10 -7.92 23.13 -0.36
N PHE A 11 -7.66 24.20 -1.12
CA PHE A 11 -6.73 24.19 -2.25
C PHE A 11 -5.42 24.91 -1.92
N HIS A 12 -4.32 24.41 -2.49
CA HIS A 12 -3.00 25.02 -2.40
C HIS A 12 -2.19 24.80 -3.68
N ASN A 13 -1.43 25.81 -4.09
CA ASN A 13 -0.54 25.71 -5.26
C ASN A 13 0.79 25.10 -4.84
N LEU A 14 1.22 24.05 -5.53
CA LEU A 14 2.52 23.43 -5.26
C LEU A 14 3.66 24.41 -5.52
N THR A 15 4.68 24.35 -4.67
CA THR A 15 5.96 25.01 -4.90
C THR A 15 6.75 24.35 -6.03
N GLN A 16 7.72 25.05 -6.62
CA GLN A 16 8.55 24.49 -7.70
C GLN A 16 9.27 23.19 -7.28
N GLU A 17 9.72 23.08 -6.03
CA GLU A 17 10.36 21.87 -5.52
C GLU A 17 9.38 20.68 -5.45
N GLN A 18 8.14 20.94 -5.03
CA GLN A 18 7.08 19.92 -5.01
C GLN A 18 6.71 19.50 -6.44
N VAL A 19 6.63 20.44 -7.40
CA VAL A 19 6.40 20.14 -8.82
C VAL A 19 7.54 19.29 -9.40
N GLN A 20 8.80 19.58 -9.10
CA GLN A 20 9.93 18.76 -9.51
C GLN A 20 9.90 17.34 -8.90
N THR A 21 9.39 17.23 -7.67
CA THR A 21 9.23 15.92 -7.01
C THR A 21 8.10 15.12 -7.66
N LEU A 22 6.99 15.78 -7.97
CA LEU A 22 5.89 15.20 -8.72
C LEU A 22 6.34 14.72 -10.11
N ASP A 23 7.11 15.53 -10.83
CA ASP A 23 7.64 15.16 -12.14
C ASP A 23 8.49 13.90 -12.08
N ARG A 24 9.38 13.80 -11.07
CA ARG A 24 10.17 12.60 -10.86
C ARG A 24 9.29 11.37 -10.63
N VAL A 25 8.28 11.48 -9.77
CA VAL A 25 7.34 10.38 -9.50
C VAL A 25 6.60 9.96 -10.78
N LEU A 26 6.21 10.91 -11.64
CA LEU A 26 5.43 10.63 -12.85
C LEU A 26 6.27 10.13 -14.03
N THR A 27 7.57 10.41 -14.04
CA THR A 27 8.51 10.06 -15.12
C THR A 27 9.37 8.83 -14.80
N GLU A 28 9.56 8.49 -13.53
CA GLU A 28 10.30 7.29 -13.11
C GLU A 28 9.56 6.02 -13.56
N ALA A 29 10.27 5.14 -14.26
CA ALA A 29 9.72 3.86 -14.68
C ALA A 29 9.54 2.93 -13.47
N ILE A 30 8.35 2.34 -13.37
CA ILE A 30 8.00 1.42 -12.29
C ILE A 30 7.72 0.02 -12.84
N PRO A 31 8.27 -1.04 -12.19
CA PRO A 31 8.10 -2.40 -12.66
C PRO A 31 6.74 -2.98 -12.21
N ILE A 32 5.93 -3.42 -13.16
CA ILE A 32 4.71 -4.20 -12.92
C ILE A 32 5.03 -5.66 -13.19
N HIS A 33 5.03 -6.48 -12.15
CA HIS A 33 5.49 -7.86 -12.23
C HIS A 33 4.40 -8.78 -12.76
N GLY A 34 4.71 -9.49 -13.84
CA GLY A 34 3.88 -10.58 -14.34
C GLY A 34 3.95 -11.82 -13.46
N ARG A 35 2.82 -12.50 -13.26
CA ARG A 35 2.77 -13.81 -12.61
C ARG A 35 3.16 -14.92 -13.58
N GLY A 36 3.80 -15.96 -13.06
CA GLY A 36 4.24 -17.10 -13.88
C GLY A 36 5.32 -16.69 -14.88
N ASN A 37 5.09 -16.97 -16.17
CA ASN A 37 6.04 -16.72 -17.25
C ASN A 37 5.81 -15.37 -17.97
N PHE A 38 4.92 -14.51 -17.44
CA PHE A 38 4.67 -13.21 -18.03
C PHE A 38 5.82 -12.24 -17.71
N PRO A 39 6.29 -11.44 -18.69
CA PRO A 39 7.41 -10.52 -18.49
C PRO A 39 7.05 -9.41 -17.50
N THR A 40 8.05 -8.80 -16.86
CA THR A 40 7.85 -7.56 -16.12
C THR A 40 7.64 -6.41 -17.11
N LEU A 41 6.62 -5.58 -16.87
CA LEU A 41 6.38 -4.36 -17.63
C LEU A 41 7.10 -3.19 -16.96
N GLU A 42 7.86 -2.42 -17.74
CA GLU A 42 8.46 -1.17 -17.28
C GLU A 42 7.57 -0.02 -17.74
N VAL A 43 6.83 0.60 -16.81
CA VAL A 43 5.79 1.57 -17.13
C VAL A 43 6.07 2.88 -16.42
N ARG A 44 6.05 4.00 -17.14
CA ARG A 44 6.06 5.33 -16.50
C ARG A 44 4.62 5.74 -16.14
N PRO A 45 4.36 6.27 -14.94
CA PRO A 45 3.01 6.70 -14.56
C PRO A 45 2.36 7.66 -15.54
N ARG A 46 3.09 8.65 -16.05
CA ARG A 46 2.57 9.58 -17.05
C ARG A 46 2.04 8.86 -18.30
N ASP A 47 2.75 7.83 -18.77
CA ASP A 47 2.42 7.12 -20.01
C ASP A 47 1.14 6.29 -19.83
N ILE A 48 1.04 5.50 -18.74
CA ILE A 48 -0.16 4.69 -18.48
C ILE A 48 -1.38 5.59 -18.22
N ILE A 49 -1.21 6.72 -17.53
CA ILE A 49 -2.28 7.69 -17.30
C ILE A 49 -2.79 8.25 -18.62
N HIS A 50 -1.88 8.65 -19.52
CA HIS A 50 -2.25 9.17 -20.84
C HIS A 50 -2.99 8.13 -21.68
N VAL A 51 -2.45 6.92 -21.80
CA VAL A 51 -3.05 5.86 -22.62
C VAL A 51 -4.42 5.46 -22.08
N VAL A 52 -4.57 5.31 -20.75
CA VAL A 52 -5.86 5.00 -20.12
C VAL A 52 -6.85 6.14 -20.31
N ARG A 53 -6.46 7.41 -20.05
CA ARG A 53 -7.34 8.57 -20.23
C ARG A 53 -7.87 8.67 -21.66
N ASN A 54 -6.98 8.55 -22.66
CA ASN A 54 -7.37 8.66 -24.06
C ASN A 54 -8.33 7.55 -24.47
N ARG A 55 -8.04 6.30 -24.10
CA ARG A 55 -8.91 5.16 -24.43
C ARG A 55 -10.26 5.18 -23.70
N LEU A 56 -10.34 5.74 -22.50
CA LEU A 56 -11.62 5.96 -21.83
C LEU A 56 -12.48 6.95 -22.63
N VAL A 57 -11.89 8.07 -23.07
CA VAL A 57 -12.59 9.08 -23.87
C VAL A 57 -13.03 8.51 -25.23
N GLU A 58 -12.20 7.70 -25.89
CA GLU A 58 -12.56 6.98 -27.13
C GLU A 58 -13.73 6.00 -26.94
N LYS A 59 -13.92 5.48 -25.71
CA LYS A 59 -15.04 4.62 -25.34
C LYS A 59 -16.21 5.39 -24.72
N GLU A 60 -16.27 6.70 -24.94
CA GLU A 60 -17.34 7.60 -24.49
C GLU A 60 -17.47 7.69 -22.96
N ILE A 61 -16.43 7.34 -22.21
CA ILE A 61 -16.36 7.59 -20.77
C ILE A 61 -15.67 8.94 -20.55
N GLN A 62 -16.45 9.91 -20.07
CA GLN A 62 -15.92 11.23 -19.73
C GLN A 62 -14.99 11.15 -18.51
N VAL A 63 -13.80 11.75 -18.64
CA VAL A 63 -12.82 11.92 -17.57
C VAL A 63 -12.79 13.40 -17.19
N ARG A 64 -13.26 13.73 -15.97
CA ARG A 64 -13.33 15.09 -15.42
C ARG A 64 -11.96 15.61 -15.00
N ASP A 65 -11.20 14.78 -14.30
CA ASP A 65 -9.87 15.10 -13.79
C ASP A 65 -9.06 13.81 -13.52
N VAL A 66 -7.74 13.94 -13.44
CA VAL A 66 -6.85 12.90 -12.93
C VAL A 66 -6.08 13.42 -11.73
N ARG A 67 -6.02 12.63 -10.66
CA ARG A 67 -5.40 13.02 -9.40
C ARG A 67 -4.43 11.96 -8.89
N LEU A 68 -3.33 12.39 -8.30
CA LEU A 68 -2.46 11.55 -7.49
C LEU A 68 -2.94 11.60 -6.03
N ASN A 69 -3.08 10.45 -5.40
CA ASN A 69 -3.58 10.31 -4.03
C ASN A 69 -2.60 9.50 -3.15
N GLY A 70 -3.00 9.28 -1.91
CA GLY A 70 -2.37 8.33 -1.00
C GLY A 70 -1.02 8.81 -0.48
N SER A 71 -0.20 7.86 -0.04
CA SER A 71 1.10 8.17 0.56
C SER A 71 2.05 8.90 -0.40
N THR A 72 1.87 8.69 -1.71
CA THR A 72 2.67 9.34 -2.75
C THR A 72 2.36 10.84 -2.85
N ALA A 73 1.10 11.26 -2.71
CA ALA A 73 0.75 12.68 -2.66
C ALA A 73 1.38 13.36 -1.44
N SER A 74 1.31 12.74 -0.26
CA SER A 74 1.96 13.26 0.95
C SER A 74 3.48 13.36 0.80
N HIS A 75 4.12 12.37 0.15
CA HIS A 75 5.56 12.39 -0.15
C HIS A 75 5.97 13.53 -1.09
N VAL A 76 5.15 13.85 -2.09
CA VAL A 76 5.38 14.99 -2.99
C VAL A 76 5.31 16.30 -2.21
N LEU A 77 4.39 16.41 -1.24
CA LEU A 77 4.18 17.62 -0.46
C LEU A 77 5.26 17.84 0.62
N VAL A 78 5.66 16.77 1.31
CA VAL A 78 6.69 16.78 2.35
C VAL A 78 7.67 15.66 2.06
N ARG A 79 8.90 16.03 1.67
CA ARG A 79 10.02 15.08 1.52
C ARG A 79 10.46 14.62 2.91
N GLU A 80 9.88 13.56 3.44
CA GLU A 80 10.45 12.92 4.63
C GLU A 80 11.69 12.09 4.24
N ASN A 81 12.81 12.37 4.90
CA ASN A 81 14.01 11.53 4.81
C ASN A 81 13.67 10.13 5.33
N GLY A 82 13.51 9.17 4.42
CA GLY A 82 13.25 7.77 4.74
C GLY A 82 11.83 7.27 4.48
N SER A 83 10.87 8.12 4.08
CA SER A 83 9.55 7.64 3.64
C SER A 83 9.65 7.14 2.20
N ASN A 84 9.80 5.85 1.99
CA ASN A 84 9.53 5.25 0.68
C ASN A 84 8.00 5.32 0.48
N TYR A 85 7.51 6.06 -0.52
CA TYR A 85 6.10 5.98 -0.88
C TYR A 85 5.80 4.54 -1.33
N LYS A 86 4.70 3.98 -0.83
CA LYS A 86 4.35 2.58 -1.08
C LYS A 86 3.63 2.51 -2.40
N ASP A 87 2.33 2.74 -2.40
CA ASP A 87 1.52 2.60 -3.59
C ASP A 87 1.41 3.91 -4.37
N LEU A 88 1.41 3.78 -5.70
CA LEU A 88 1.08 4.86 -6.62
C LEU A 88 -0.43 4.83 -6.87
N ASP A 89 -1.15 5.68 -6.14
CA ASP A 89 -2.61 5.76 -6.20
C ASP A 89 -3.05 6.86 -7.17
N ILE A 90 -3.56 6.46 -8.33
CA ILE A 90 -4.11 7.39 -9.33
C ILE A 90 -5.63 7.31 -9.32
N ILE A 91 -6.28 8.46 -9.16
CA ILE A 91 -7.72 8.62 -9.24
C ILE A 91 -8.08 9.27 -10.58
N PHE A 92 -8.89 8.60 -11.38
CA PHE A 92 -9.59 9.16 -12.51
C PHE A 92 -10.99 9.55 -12.07
N GLY A 93 -11.30 10.85 -12.05
CA GLY A 93 -12.67 11.33 -11.88
C GLY A 93 -13.44 11.05 -13.17
N VAL A 94 -14.36 10.10 -13.14
CA VAL A 94 -15.08 9.62 -14.34
C VAL A 94 -16.59 9.71 -14.17
N GLU A 95 -17.33 9.82 -15.26
CA GLU A 95 -18.79 9.69 -15.23
C GLU A 95 -19.20 8.23 -15.47
N LEU A 96 -19.81 7.61 -14.45
CA LEU A 96 -20.27 6.22 -14.49
C LEU A 96 -21.79 6.20 -14.31
N ALA A 97 -22.48 6.23 -15.44
CA ALA A 97 -23.93 6.25 -15.49
C ALA A 97 -24.49 4.84 -15.36
N LYS A 98 -23.83 3.84 -15.96
CA LYS A 98 -24.33 2.48 -16.09
C LYS A 98 -23.37 1.45 -15.51
N GLN A 99 -23.88 0.24 -15.27
CA GLN A 99 -23.06 -0.84 -14.72
C GLN A 99 -22.10 -1.43 -15.77
N GLU A 100 -22.43 -1.30 -17.06
CA GLU A 100 -21.60 -1.75 -18.19
C GLU A 100 -20.30 -0.93 -18.29
N ASP A 101 -20.31 0.34 -17.87
CA ASP A 101 -19.14 1.23 -17.87
C ASP A 101 -17.96 0.63 -17.10
N PHE A 102 -18.23 -0.18 -16.07
CA PHE A 102 -17.19 -0.89 -15.31
C PHE A 102 -16.49 -1.98 -16.11
N GLN A 103 -17.21 -2.65 -17.02
CA GLN A 103 -16.61 -3.62 -17.92
C GLN A 103 -15.76 -2.90 -18.97
N ILE A 104 -16.22 -1.75 -19.47
CA ILE A 104 -15.45 -0.89 -20.37
C ILE A 104 -14.14 -0.44 -19.70
N ILE A 105 -14.19 0.08 -18.46
CA ILE A 105 -12.98 0.47 -17.70
C ILE A 105 -12.00 -0.69 -17.61
N LYS A 106 -12.49 -1.88 -17.22
CA LYS A 106 -11.66 -3.07 -17.09
C LYS A 106 -10.98 -3.42 -18.42
N ASP A 107 -11.74 -3.40 -19.51
CA ASP A 107 -11.24 -3.79 -20.83
C ASP A 107 -10.25 -2.75 -21.37
N VAL A 108 -10.49 -1.46 -21.11
CA VAL A 108 -9.57 -0.37 -21.42
C VAL A 108 -8.25 -0.56 -20.68
N VAL A 109 -8.26 -0.67 -19.34
CA VAL A 109 -7.03 -0.79 -18.55
C VAL A 109 -6.23 -2.01 -18.95
N LEU A 110 -6.88 -3.17 -19.07
CA LEU A 110 -6.20 -4.42 -19.45
C LEU A 110 -5.70 -4.38 -20.90
N GLY A 111 -6.42 -3.71 -21.80
CA GLY A 111 -5.96 -3.43 -23.16
C GLY A 111 -4.73 -2.53 -23.17
N CYS A 112 -4.66 -1.50 -22.31
CA CYS A 112 -3.48 -0.63 -22.19
C CYS A 112 -2.23 -1.40 -21.79
N LEU A 113 -2.35 -2.39 -20.91
CA LEU A 113 -1.20 -3.21 -20.47
C LEU A 113 -0.55 -3.98 -21.63
N VAL A 114 -1.29 -4.28 -22.70
CA VAL A 114 -0.76 -4.97 -23.89
C VAL A 114 0.22 -4.08 -24.67
N ASP A 115 0.06 -2.77 -24.60
CA ASP A 115 0.94 -1.81 -25.28
C ASP A 115 2.33 -1.78 -24.63
N PHE A 116 2.40 -2.00 -23.31
CA PHE A 116 3.63 -2.01 -22.52
C PHE A 116 4.40 -3.34 -22.54
N LEU A 117 3.89 -4.35 -23.26
CA LEU A 117 4.62 -5.61 -23.41
C LEU A 117 5.92 -5.41 -24.22
N PRO A 118 7.04 -6.06 -23.82
CA PRO A 118 8.30 -5.98 -24.55
C PRO A 118 8.20 -6.37 -26.03
N GLN A 119 9.10 -5.82 -26.83
CA GLN A 119 9.21 -6.18 -28.25
C GLN A 119 9.53 -7.68 -28.39
N GLY A 120 8.81 -8.37 -29.27
CA GLY A 120 8.93 -9.82 -29.50
C GLY A 120 7.87 -10.69 -28.84
N VAL A 121 7.01 -10.13 -27.98
CA VAL A 121 5.85 -10.84 -27.44
C VAL A 121 4.75 -10.92 -28.51
N ASN A 122 4.27 -12.13 -28.81
CA ASN A 122 3.12 -12.31 -29.70
C ASN A 122 1.85 -11.81 -29.01
N LYS A 123 1.29 -10.70 -29.51
CA LYS A 123 0.11 -10.03 -28.95
C LYS A 123 -1.21 -10.66 -29.42
N ASP A 124 -1.22 -11.43 -30.51
CA ASP A 124 -2.43 -11.93 -31.17
C ASP A 124 -3.20 -12.95 -30.32
N LYS A 125 -2.50 -13.67 -29.43
CA LYS A 125 -3.11 -14.67 -28.53
C LYS A 125 -3.40 -14.12 -27.13
N ILE A 126 -3.09 -12.86 -26.86
CA ILE A 126 -3.22 -12.29 -25.52
C ILE A 126 -4.64 -11.77 -25.35
N THR A 127 -5.37 -12.39 -24.42
CA THR A 127 -6.74 -11.97 -24.08
C THR A 127 -6.74 -11.06 -22.86
N VAL A 128 -7.83 -10.31 -22.70
CA VAL A 128 -8.09 -9.50 -21.49
C VAL A 128 -8.04 -10.36 -20.22
N LEU A 129 -8.55 -11.59 -20.28
CA LEU A 129 -8.52 -12.52 -19.14
C LEU A 129 -7.08 -12.91 -18.78
N THR A 130 -6.26 -13.18 -19.78
CA THR A 130 -4.83 -13.48 -19.61
C THR A 130 -4.10 -12.32 -18.92
N MET A 131 -4.33 -11.08 -19.37
CA MET A 131 -3.72 -9.89 -18.76
C MET A 131 -4.17 -9.68 -17.31
N LYS A 132 -5.45 -9.93 -17.04
CA LYS A 132 -5.99 -9.89 -15.68
C LYS A 132 -5.25 -10.89 -14.77
N GLU A 133 -5.14 -12.14 -15.18
CA GLU A 133 -4.51 -13.18 -14.35
C GLU A 133 -3.01 -12.94 -14.16
N ALA A 134 -2.34 -12.39 -15.17
CA ALA A 134 -0.91 -12.13 -15.15
C ALA A 134 -0.52 -10.92 -14.28
N TYR A 135 -1.22 -9.79 -14.40
CA TYR A 135 -0.73 -8.51 -13.86
C TYR A 135 -1.60 -7.90 -12.76
N VAL A 136 -2.87 -8.32 -12.64
CA VAL A 136 -3.79 -7.71 -11.69
C VAL A 136 -3.74 -8.43 -10.35
N GLN A 137 -3.42 -7.69 -9.29
CA GLN A 137 -3.41 -8.19 -7.93
C GLN A 137 -4.80 -8.16 -7.30
N LYS A 138 -5.54 -7.07 -7.51
CA LYS A 138 -6.84 -6.85 -6.89
C LYS A 138 -7.74 -6.01 -7.81
N MET A 139 -9.01 -6.39 -7.89
CA MET A 139 -10.05 -5.55 -8.49
C MET A 139 -11.23 -5.39 -7.54
N VAL A 140 -11.79 -4.21 -7.51
CA VAL A 140 -12.98 -3.89 -6.72
C VAL A 140 -13.95 -3.10 -7.59
N LYS A 141 -15.22 -3.46 -7.52
CA LYS A 141 -16.31 -2.70 -8.13
C LYS A 141 -17.34 -2.36 -7.05
N VAL A 142 -17.67 -1.08 -6.93
CA VAL A 142 -18.76 -0.59 -6.07
C VAL A 142 -19.72 0.23 -6.91
N PHE A 143 -20.98 -0.18 -6.92
CA PHE A 143 -22.06 0.52 -7.60
C PHE A 143 -23.30 0.48 -6.71
N ASN A 144 -23.52 1.57 -5.98
CA ASN A 144 -24.72 1.80 -5.18
C ASN A 144 -25.17 3.27 -5.30
N GLU A 145 -26.17 3.67 -4.52
CA GLU A 145 -26.75 5.03 -4.57
C GLU A 145 -25.76 6.14 -4.21
N HIS A 146 -24.81 5.86 -3.32
CA HIS A 146 -23.88 6.86 -2.78
C HIS A 146 -22.47 6.73 -3.35
N ASP A 147 -22.01 5.49 -3.58
CA ASP A 147 -20.67 5.15 -4.03
C ASP A 147 -20.71 4.44 -5.39
N ARG A 148 -20.04 5.04 -6.38
CA ARG A 148 -19.87 4.51 -7.74
C ARG A 148 -18.41 4.64 -8.13
N TRP A 149 -17.65 3.57 -7.95
CA TRP A 149 -16.22 3.55 -8.23
C TRP A 149 -15.67 2.15 -8.49
N SER A 150 -14.58 2.10 -9.26
CA SER A 150 -13.82 0.90 -9.59
C SER A 150 -12.37 1.06 -9.13
N LEU A 151 -11.69 -0.04 -8.82
CA LEU A 151 -10.26 -0.05 -8.52
C LEU A 151 -9.61 -1.25 -9.19
N ILE A 152 -8.48 -1.02 -9.84
CA ILE A 152 -7.61 -2.05 -10.43
C ILE A 152 -6.20 -1.81 -9.88
N SER A 153 -5.71 -2.74 -9.07
CA SER A 153 -4.38 -2.70 -8.46
C SER A 153 -3.47 -3.67 -9.20
N LEU A 154 -2.37 -3.16 -9.75
CA LEU A 154 -1.38 -3.88 -10.53
C LEU A 154 -0.23 -4.33 -9.64
N SER A 155 0.21 -5.58 -9.83
CA SER A 155 1.14 -6.24 -8.93
C SER A 155 2.54 -5.66 -9.02
N ASN A 156 3.11 -5.26 -7.87
CA ASN A 156 4.53 -5.03 -7.74
C ASN A 156 5.10 -5.80 -6.56
N ASN A 157 5.96 -6.77 -6.84
CA ASN A 157 6.52 -7.66 -5.82
C ASN A 157 7.47 -6.94 -4.86
N ARG A 158 7.81 -5.67 -5.13
CA ARG A 158 8.60 -4.80 -4.24
C ARG A 158 7.73 -3.93 -3.32
N GLY A 159 6.40 -4.12 -3.34
CA GLY A 159 5.47 -3.39 -2.47
C GLY A 159 5.07 -2.00 -2.95
N LYS A 160 5.43 -1.62 -4.19
CA LYS A 160 4.99 -0.37 -4.82
C LYS A 160 3.89 -0.62 -5.86
N ASN A 161 2.69 -0.92 -5.43
CA ASN A 161 1.62 -1.28 -6.37
C ASN A 161 1.15 -0.03 -7.13
N VAL A 162 0.63 -0.24 -8.33
CA VAL A 162 -0.04 0.83 -9.10
C VAL A 162 -1.54 0.63 -8.95
N GLU A 163 -2.19 1.54 -8.25
CA GLU A 163 -3.63 1.49 -8.06
C GLU A 163 -4.31 2.52 -8.96
N LEU A 164 -5.06 2.03 -9.95
CA LEU A 164 -5.88 2.85 -10.81
C LEU A 164 -7.31 2.81 -10.29
N LYS A 165 -7.76 3.93 -9.73
CA LYS A 165 -9.09 4.10 -9.16
C LYS A 165 -9.93 4.99 -10.06
N PHE A 166 -11.12 4.52 -10.43
CA PHE A 166 -12.05 5.23 -11.31
C PHE A 166 -13.26 5.65 -10.48
N VAL A 167 -13.39 6.93 -10.18
CA VAL A 167 -14.35 7.45 -9.20
C VAL A 167 -15.38 8.33 -9.89
N ASN A 168 -16.65 7.93 -9.83
CA ASN A 168 -17.76 8.82 -10.13
C ASN A 168 -18.27 9.51 -8.87
N SER A 169 -18.61 8.72 -7.85
CA SER A 169 -18.96 9.22 -6.52
C SER A 169 -18.29 8.35 -5.45
N LEU A 170 -17.76 9.00 -4.42
CA LEU A 170 -17.13 8.34 -3.29
C LEU A 170 -17.38 9.18 -2.04
N ARG A 171 -18.16 8.64 -1.12
CA ARG A 171 -18.48 9.32 0.14
C ARG A 171 -17.23 9.54 1.00
N ARG A 172 -16.33 8.55 1.01
CA ARG A 172 -15.21 8.46 1.95
C ARG A 172 -13.89 8.61 1.22
N GLN A 173 -13.35 9.81 1.27
CA GLN A 173 -12.18 10.17 0.46
C GLN A 173 -10.87 10.20 1.27
N PHE A 174 -10.94 10.18 2.60
CA PHE A 174 -9.79 10.11 3.50
C PHE A 174 -10.15 9.40 4.81
N GLU A 175 -9.14 8.97 5.56
CA GLU A 175 -9.33 8.42 6.92
C GLU A 175 -8.72 9.34 7.98
N PHE A 176 -7.50 9.83 7.73
CA PHE A 176 -6.82 10.82 8.55
C PHE A 176 -6.38 12.02 7.68
N SER A 177 -6.03 13.12 8.34
CA SER A 177 -5.57 14.33 7.64
C SER A 177 -4.28 14.10 6.84
N VAL A 178 -3.36 13.28 7.35
CA VAL A 178 -2.04 13.01 6.77
C VAL A 178 -2.08 12.27 5.42
N ASP A 179 -3.20 11.62 5.11
CA ASP A 179 -3.44 10.88 3.85
C ASP A 179 -4.59 11.49 3.02
N SER A 180 -4.99 12.72 3.34
CA SER A 180 -6.14 13.38 2.70
C SER A 180 -5.81 14.17 1.43
N PHE A 181 -4.53 14.19 1.01
CA PHE A 181 -4.07 15.04 -0.08
C PHE A 181 -4.30 14.39 -1.45
N GLN A 182 -4.84 15.19 -2.37
CA GLN A 182 -4.95 14.83 -3.78
C GLN A 182 -4.32 15.91 -4.64
N ILE A 183 -3.41 15.54 -5.53
CA ILE A 183 -2.73 16.47 -6.44
C ILE A 183 -3.35 16.35 -7.82
N ILE A 184 -3.87 17.45 -8.37
CA ILE A 184 -4.50 17.47 -9.69
C ILE A 184 -3.41 17.42 -10.77
N LEU A 185 -3.44 16.39 -11.61
CA LEU A 185 -2.37 16.08 -12.56
C LEU A 185 -2.58 16.70 -13.95
N ASP A 186 -3.78 17.18 -14.26
CA ASP A 186 -4.16 17.59 -15.62
C ASP A 186 -3.17 18.56 -16.27
N ARG A 187 -2.68 19.57 -15.52
CA ARG A 187 -1.68 20.52 -16.03
C ARG A 187 -0.31 19.90 -16.32
N MET A 188 0.13 18.96 -15.48
CA MET A 188 1.38 18.21 -15.71
C MET A 188 1.25 17.29 -16.93
N LEU A 189 0.09 16.64 -17.07
CA LEU A 189 -0.21 15.76 -18.19
C LEU A 189 -0.30 16.54 -19.51
N GLU A 190 -0.96 17.71 -19.52
CA GLU A 190 -0.97 18.62 -20.68
C GLU A 190 0.46 18.99 -21.11
N PHE A 191 1.31 19.35 -20.15
CA PHE A 191 2.71 19.67 -20.42
C PHE A 191 3.48 18.49 -21.04
N TYR A 192 3.32 17.27 -20.54
CA TYR A 192 3.98 16.10 -21.14
C TYR A 192 3.53 15.83 -22.57
N LEU A 193 2.24 16.03 -22.89
CA LEU A 193 1.75 15.87 -24.25
C LEU A 193 2.34 16.91 -25.21
N GLU A 194 2.49 18.16 -24.78
CA GLU A 194 3.13 19.22 -25.57
C GLU A 194 4.61 18.94 -25.79
N GLU A 195 5.29 18.44 -24.76
CA GLU A 195 6.70 18.07 -24.83
C GLU A 195 6.92 16.90 -25.80
N ASP A 196 6.15 15.81 -25.68
CA ASP A 196 6.26 14.65 -26.56
C ASP A 196 5.95 15.02 -28.03
N ARG A 197 4.99 15.93 -28.27
CA ARG A 197 4.70 16.47 -29.61
C ARG A 197 5.86 17.30 -30.17
N SER A 198 6.49 18.09 -29.31
CA SER A 198 7.63 18.94 -29.71
C SER A 198 8.85 18.08 -30.08
N GLN A 199 9.14 17.05 -29.27
CA GLN A 199 10.22 16.09 -29.56
C GLN A 199 9.95 15.30 -30.84
N ALA A 200 8.71 14.85 -31.07
CA ALA A 200 8.34 14.16 -32.30
C ALA A 200 8.46 15.07 -33.54
N ALA A 201 8.05 16.34 -33.43
CA ALA A 201 8.18 17.31 -34.52
C ALA A 201 9.65 17.65 -34.83
N GLU A 202 10.50 17.77 -33.81
CA GLU A 202 11.94 18.01 -33.99
C GLU A 202 12.63 16.81 -34.65
N PHE A 203 12.25 15.58 -34.29
CA PHE A 203 12.75 14.36 -34.93
C PHE A 203 12.38 14.30 -36.42
N VAL A 204 11.14 14.66 -36.79
CA VAL A 204 10.70 14.71 -38.20
C VAL A 204 11.43 15.76 -39.02
N ILE A 205 11.87 16.87 -38.40
CA ILE A 205 12.66 17.92 -39.09
C ILE A 205 14.13 17.47 -39.30
N LEU A 206 14.66 16.63 -38.42
CA LEU A 206 16.07 16.19 -38.41
C LEU A 206 16.39 14.99 -39.31
N ASP A 207 15.38 14.32 -39.90
CA ASP A 207 15.56 13.25 -40.91
C ASP A 207 16.25 13.72 -42.22
N ASN A 208 16.71 14.98 -42.27
CA ASN A 208 17.47 15.55 -43.39
C ASN A 208 18.96 15.83 -43.13
N LYS A 209 19.55 15.55 -41.95
CA LYS A 209 21.02 15.62 -41.76
C LYS A 209 21.58 14.63 -40.73
N ASP A 210 22.47 13.76 -41.21
CA ASP A 210 23.48 12.89 -40.55
C ASP A 210 23.35 12.60 -39.04
N ALA A 211 23.02 11.34 -38.76
CA ALA A 211 22.59 10.78 -37.47
C ALA A 211 23.72 10.32 -36.50
N SER A 212 24.95 10.84 -36.58
CA SER A 212 26.08 10.21 -35.86
C SER A 212 26.61 10.93 -34.61
N SER A 213 26.11 12.10 -34.22
CA SER A 213 26.72 12.84 -33.10
C SER A 213 25.71 13.59 -32.22
N ARG A 214 24.74 12.89 -31.63
CA ARG A 214 23.79 13.56 -30.72
C ARG A 214 23.23 12.77 -29.53
N ALA A 215 23.62 11.51 -29.32
CA ALA A 215 23.12 10.72 -28.19
C ALA A 215 23.63 11.18 -26.81
N GLU A 216 24.64 12.06 -26.73
CA GLU A 216 25.27 12.46 -25.46
C GLU A 216 24.88 13.86 -24.93
N VAL A 217 24.06 14.65 -25.66
CA VAL A 217 23.81 16.07 -25.27
C VAL A 217 22.46 16.29 -24.57
N VAL A 218 21.53 15.33 -24.60
CA VAL A 218 20.16 15.51 -24.04
C VAL A 218 20.10 15.27 -22.51
N ALA A 219 21.22 14.90 -21.88
CA ALA A 219 21.30 14.69 -20.43
C ALA A 219 21.63 15.98 -19.64
N GLN A 220 21.47 17.17 -20.24
CA GLN A 220 21.59 18.44 -19.52
C GLN A 220 20.21 18.90 -19.04
N THR A 221 20.01 18.80 -17.72
CA THR A 221 18.97 19.45 -16.90
C THR A 221 17.68 19.80 -17.65
N ARG A 222 16.72 18.87 -17.65
CA ARG A 222 15.31 19.13 -17.98
C ARG A 222 14.75 20.13 -16.96
N GLU A 223 14.94 21.42 -17.22
CA GLU A 223 14.35 22.49 -16.41
C GLU A 223 12.85 22.53 -16.69
N LEU A 224 12.06 22.08 -15.71
CA LEU A 224 10.61 22.17 -15.79
C LEU A 224 10.19 23.65 -15.80
N PRO A 225 9.36 24.08 -16.77
CA PRO A 225 8.80 25.42 -16.73
C PRO A 225 7.95 25.61 -15.47
N HIS A 226 7.67 26.86 -15.12
CA HIS A 226 6.84 27.19 -13.97
C HIS A 226 5.37 26.84 -14.25
N ILE A 227 5.00 25.57 -14.04
CA ILE A 227 3.65 25.06 -14.18
C ILE A 227 2.93 25.21 -12.85
N THR A 228 1.73 25.80 -12.86
CA THR A 228 0.89 25.89 -11.67
C THR A 228 0.14 24.57 -11.49
N VAL A 229 0.57 23.77 -10.51
CA VAL A 229 -0.10 22.53 -10.11
C VAL A 229 -0.81 22.77 -8.78
N VAL A 230 -2.04 22.27 -8.67
CA VAL A 230 -2.90 22.49 -7.50
C VAL A 230 -3.09 21.17 -6.75
N ALA A 231 -2.98 21.21 -5.42
CA ALA A 231 -3.43 20.13 -4.54
C ALA A 231 -4.69 20.53 -3.77
N GLU A 232 -5.51 19.54 -3.48
CA GLU A 232 -6.70 19.63 -2.65
C GLU A 232 -6.52 18.75 -1.41
N SER A 233 -6.97 19.25 -0.25
CA SER A 233 -7.10 18.45 0.96
C SER A 233 -8.54 18.02 1.16
N MET A 234 -8.78 16.71 1.13
CA MET A 234 -10.10 16.13 1.41
C MET A 234 -10.49 16.25 2.88
N TYR A 235 -9.54 16.52 3.77
CA TYR A 235 -9.79 16.82 5.19
C TYR A 235 -10.52 18.17 5.36
N GLY A 236 -10.48 19.04 4.36
CA GLY A 236 -10.94 20.41 4.47
C GLY A 236 -9.73 21.33 4.41
N ASP A 237 -9.38 21.97 5.52
CA ASP A 237 -8.31 22.97 5.51
C ASP A 237 -6.94 22.37 5.15
N PHE A 238 -6.37 22.84 4.03
CA PHE A 238 -5.13 22.33 3.48
C PHE A 238 -3.93 22.65 4.37
N GLU A 239 -3.83 23.88 4.89
CA GLU A 239 -2.72 24.29 5.74
C GLU A 239 -2.75 23.52 7.06
N GLN A 240 -3.94 23.29 7.62
CA GLN A 240 -4.08 22.47 8.82
C GLN A 240 -3.64 21.01 8.57
N ALA A 241 -4.06 20.40 7.46
CA ALA A 241 -3.61 19.06 7.10
C ALA A 241 -2.10 19.00 6.87
N MET A 242 -1.52 20.06 6.27
CA MET A 242 -0.08 20.19 6.03
C MET A 242 0.69 20.27 7.35
N ASP A 243 0.21 21.02 8.32
CA ASP A 243 0.81 21.06 9.67
C ASP A 243 0.74 19.70 10.33
N HIS A 244 -0.38 18.98 10.22
CA HIS A 244 -0.45 17.61 10.71
C HIS A 244 0.56 16.68 10.04
N LEU A 245 0.80 16.82 8.74
CA LEU A 245 1.82 16.04 8.03
C LEU A 245 3.23 16.40 8.51
N ARG A 246 3.56 17.69 8.62
CA ARG A 246 4.90 18.18 9.06
C ARG A 246 5.24 17.80 10.49
N TYR A 247 4.28 17.89 11.40
CA TYR A 247 4.46 17.60 12.83
C TYR A 247 4.07 16.17 13.22
N ARG A 248 3.80 15.31 12.23
CA ARG A 248 3.38 13.91 12.41
C ARG A 248 2.21 13.76 13.37
N LEU A 249 1.15 14.53 13.14
CA LEU A 249 -0.05 14.54 13.97
C LEU A 249 -1.17 13.69 13.35
N ILE A 250 -1.85 12.91 14.18
CA ILE A 250 -3.01 12.11 13.82
C ILE A 250 -4.27 12.90 14.19
N ALA A 251 -5.03 13.28 13.16
CA ALA A 251 -6.32 13.93 13.31
C ALA A 251 -7.29 13.47 12.22
N THR A 252 -8.57 13.41 12.56
CA THR A 252 -9.68 13.13 11.63
C THR A 252 -10.87 14.01 12.01
N ARG A 253 -11.68 14.43 11.02
CA ARG A 253 -12.90 15.23 11.23
C ARG A 253 -14.18 14.40 11.17
N ASN A 254 -14.11 13.24 10.53
CA ASN A 254 -15.26 12.38 10.22
C ASN A 254 -15.05 10.98 10.80
N PRO A 255 -15.00 10.84 12.14
CA PRO A 255 -14.80 9.54 12.78
C PRO A 255 -15.87 8.53 12.33
N GLU A 256 -17.10 8.96 12.09
CA GLU A 256 -18.23 8.14 11.65
C GLU A 256 -18.00 7.42 10.32
N GLU A 257 -17.10 7.94 9.48
CA GLU A 257 -16.81 7.39 8.15
C GLU A 257 -15.67 6.36 8.16
N ILE A 258 -14.94 6.26 9.26
CA ILE A 258 -13.87 5.27 9.44
C ILE A 258 -14.48 3.86 9.52
N ARG A 259 -13.91 2.91 8.76
CA ARG A 259 -14.22 1.46 8.85
C ARG A 259 -13.22 0.76 9.77
N GLY A 260 -13.41 -0.54 10.01
CA GLY A 260 -12.52 -1.36 10.82
C GLY A 260 -11.05 -1.29 10.40
N GLY A 261 -10.77 -1.11 9.11
CA GLY A 261 -9.40 -0.90 8.60
C GLY A 261 -8.70 0.33 9.19
N GLY A 262 -9.44 1.34 9.66
CA GLY A 262 -8.89 2.54 10.27
C GLY A 262 -8.10 2.26 11.55
N LEU A 263 -8.49 1.25 12.34
CA LEU A 263 -7.72 0.83 13.52
C LEU A 263 -6.32 0.32 13.13
N LEU A 264 -6.22 -0.43 12.04
CA LEU A 264 -4.96 -0.97 11.54
C LEU A 264 -4.06 0.17 11.04
N LYS A 265 -4.64 1.12 10.30
CA LYS A 265 -3.90 2.30 9.85
C LYS A 265 -3.46 3.21 10.99
N TYR A 266 -4.33 3.44 11.97
CA TYR A 266 -3.99 4.19 13.18
C TYR A 266 -2.80 3.57 13.91
N SER A 267 -2.83 2.25 14.12
CA SER A 267 -1.73 1.53 14.76
C SER A 267 -0.43 1.63 13.96
N ASN A 268 -0.51 1.67 12.62
CA ASN A 268 0.64 1.86 11.75
C ASN A 268 1.22 3.28 11.87
N LEU A 269 0.36 4.30 11.93
CA LEU A 269 0.79 5.69 12.17
C LEU A 269 1.53 5.82 13.52
N LEU A 270 1.02 5.18 14.58
CA LEU A 270 1.68 5.20 15.90
C LEU A 270 3.09 4.58 15.88
N VAL A 271 3.30 3.49 15.15
CA VAL A 271 4.62 2.83 15.02
C VAL A 271 5.61 3.69 14.21
N ARG A 272 5.08 4.59 13.38
CA ARG A 272 5.85 5.54 12.57
C ARG A 272 6.04 6.88 13.28
N ASP A 273 5.95 6.88 14.61
CA ASP A 273 6.11 8.04 15.49
C ASP A 273 5.10 9.18 15.29
N TYR A 274 3.94 8.90 14.68
CA TYR A 274 2.86 9.88 14.65
C TYR A 274 2.15 9.94 16.00
N LYS A 275 1.79 11.15 16.41
CA LYS A 275 1.15 11.43 17.70
C LYS A 275 -0.26 11.98 17.51
N PRO A 276 -1.21 11.67 18.38
CA PRO A 276 -2.53 12.29 18.30
C PRO A 276 -2.45 13.81 18.44
N ALA A 277 -3.21 14.56 17.62
CA ALA A 277 -3.27 16.01 17.74
C ALA A 277 -3.93 16.48 19.06
N SER A 278 -4.82 15.65 19.62
CA SER A 278 -5.53 15.91 20.87
C SER A 278 -5.67 14.62 21.69
N GLU A 279 -5.15 14.62 22.92
CA GLU A 279 -5.21 13.48 23.84
C GLU A 279 -6.63 13.16 24.32
N THR A 280 -7.52 14.15 24.35
CA THR A 280 -8.91 13.95 24.77
C THR A 280 -9.74 13.33 23.65
N GLU A 281 -9.57 13.81 22.42
CA GLU A 281 -10.32 13.32 21.26
C GLU A 281 -9.87 11.91 20.86
N ILE A 282 -8.59 11.61 21.00
CA ILE A 282 -8.06 10.31 20.57
C ILE A 282 -8.63 9.15 21.35
N LYS A 283 -8.90 9.30 22.65
CA LYS A 283 -9.52 8.23 23.44
C LYS A 283 -10.93 7.92 22.98
N THR A 284 -11.67 8.91 22.50
CA THR A 284 -12.98 8.70 21.87
C THR A 284 -12.83 8.03 20.51
N LEU A 285 -11.86 8.47 19.71
CA LEU A 285 -11.58 7.90 18.40
C LEU A 285 -11.12 6.45 18.47
N GLU A 286 -10.22 6.10 19.40
CA GLU A 286 -9.76 4.72 19.61
C GLU A 286 -10.92 3.78 19.95
N ARG A 287 -11.83 4.19 20.85
CA ARG A 287 -13.04 3.41 21.17
C ARG A 287 -13.90 3.19 19.93
N TYR A 288 -14.07 4.23 19.12
CA TYR A 288 -14.83 4.14 17.88
C TYR A 288 -14.17 3.17 16.88
N MET A 289 -12.87 3.32 16.64
CA MET A 289 -12.09 2.47 15.73
C MET A 289 -12.10 1.00 16.18
N CYS A 290 -11.93 0.75 17.49
CA CYS A 290 -12.06 -0.59 18.05
C CYS A 290 -13.46 -1.16 17.82
N SER A 291 -14.52 -0.43 18.20
CA SER A 291 -15.90 -0.88 18.00
C SER A 291 -16.18 -1.19 16.53
N ARG A 292 -15.77 -0.31 15.61
CA ARG A 292 -15.94 -0.51 14.17
C ARG A 292 -15.16 -1.70 13.64
N PHE A 293 -13.96 -1.97 14.16
CA PHE A 293 -13.16 -3.14 13.80
C PHE A 293 -13.89 -4.45 14.12
N PHE A 294 -14.49 -4.55 15.30
CA PHE A 294 -15.26 -5.74 15.68
C PHE A 294 -16.59 -5.86 14.94
N ILE A 295 -17.24 -4.74 14.60
CA ILE A 295 -18.47 -4.76 13.78
C ILE A 295 -18.16 -5.22 12.35
N ASP A 296 -17.07 -4.73 11.76
CA ASP A 296 -16.71 -5.05 10.38
C ASP A 296 -16.05 -6.45 10.26
N PHE A 297 -15.42 -6.94 11.34
CA PHE A 297 -14.75 -8.24 11.43
C PHE A 297 -15.12 -8.97 12.74
N PRO A 298 -16.33 -9.57 12.83
CA PRO A 298 -16.80 -10.20 14.06
C PRO A 298 -15.99 -11.45 14.42
N ASP A 299 -15.57 -12.23 13.42
CA ASP A 299 -14.88 -13.50 13.63
C ASP A 299 -13.36 -13.33 13.82
N VAL A 300 -12.79 -14.04 14.79
CA VAL A 300 -11.33 -14.03 15.06
C VAL A 300 -10.53 -14.48 13.84
N SER A 301 -11.04 -15.45 13.07
CA SER A 301 -10.40 -15.91 11.83
C SER A 301 -10.42 -14.86 10.72
N GLU A 302 -11.43 -13.97 10.69
CA GLU A 302 -11.45 -12.82 9.77
C GLU A 302 -10.48 -11.75 10.21
N GLN A 303 -10.47 -11.43 11.49
CA GLN A 303 -9.52 -10.49 12.09
C GLN A 303 -8.07 -10.91 11.81
N GLN A 304 -7.74 -12.19 12.03
CA GLN A 304 -6.42 -12.75 11.73
C GLN A 304 -6.06 -12.56 10.25
N ARG A 305 -6.93 -13.00 9.32
CA ARG A 305 -6.69 -12.85 7.88
C ARG A 305 -6.47 -11.39 7.48
N LYS A 306 -7.23 -10.46 8.07
CA LYS A 306 -7.08 -9.03 7.81
C LYS A 306 -5.76 -8.47 8.34
N ILE A 307 -5.38 -8.82 9.57
CA ILE A 307 -4.11 -8.37 10.16
C ILE A 307 -2.93 -8.96 9.38
N GLU A 308 -2.93 -10.25 9.07
CA GLU A 308 -1.88 -10.89 8.26
C GLU A 308 -1.76 -10.26 6.87
N SER A 309 -2.90 -10.00 6.20
CA SER A 309 -2.89 -9.29 4.92
C SER A 309 -2.36 -7.87 5.05
N TYR A 310 -2.67 -7.16 6.14
CA TYR A 310 -2.17 -5.81 6.38
C TYR A 310 -0.65 -5.82 6.56
N LEU A 311 -0.12 -6.77 7.36
CA LEU A 311 1.31 -6.96 7.58
C LEU A 311 2.06 -7.25 6.28
N ARG A 312 1.54 -8.17 5.46
CA ARG A 312 2.17 -8.50 4.17
C ARG A 312 2.21 -7.33 3.19
N ASN A 313 1.22 -6.45 3.22
CA ASN A 313 1.15 -5.33 2.27
C ASN A 313 1.94 -4.11 2.77
N HIS A 314 1.93 -3.83 4.08
CA HIS A 314 2.50 -2.59 4.61
C HIS A 314 3.91 -2.75 5.20
N PHE A 315 4.40 -3.96 5.46
CA PHE A 315 5.71 -4.14 6.11
C PHE A 315 6.70 -4.91 5.22
N ILE A 316 6.59 -4.73 3.89
CA ILE A 316 7.52 -5.31 2.92
C ILE A 316 8.89 -4.64 3.11
N GLY A 317 9.90 -5.44 3.49
CA GLY A 317 11.23 -4.94 3.80
C GLY A 317 11.39 -4.31 5.20
N GLU A 318 10.31 -4.16 5.96
CA GLU A 318 10.27 -3.63 7.34
C GLU A 318 9.87 -4.76 8.33
N GLU A 319 10.52 -5.92 8.23
CA GLU A 319 10.15 -7.10 9.04
C GLU A 319 10.25 -6.81 10.54
N SER A 320 11.33 -6.17 11.00
CA SER A 320 11.55 -5.82 12.41
C SER A 320 10.39 -5.01 13.02
N SER A 321 9.78 -4.11 12.26
CA SER A 321 8.67 -3.25 12.73
C SER A 321 7.33 -3.99 12.85
N LYS A 322 7.20 -5.21 12.29
CA LYS A 322 5.95 -5.99 12.41
C LYS A 322 5.61 -6.33 13.86
N TYR A 323 6.62 -6.63 14.68
CA TYR A 323 6.42 -6.92 16.09
C TYR A 323 5.91 -5.69 16.85
N ASP A 324 6.57 -4.55 16.67
CA ASP A 324 6.19 -3.28 17.32
C ASP A 324 4.77 -2.85 16.92
N TYR A 325 4.40 -3.08 15.65
CA TYR A 325 3.04 -2.87 15.18
C TYR A 325 2.02 -3.77 15.85
N LEU A 326 2.28 -5.08 15.95
CA LEU A 326 1.37 -6.00 16.61
C LEU A 326 1.21 -5.68 18.10
N MET A 327 2.29 -5.29 18.77
CA MET A 327 2.25 -4.87 20.17
C MET A 327 1.50 -3.55 20.36
N THR A 328 1.66 -2.60 19.43
CA THR A 328 0.89 -1.35 19.42
C THR A 328 -0.59 -1.60 19.21
N LEU A 329 -0.95 -2.43 18.22
CA LEU A 329 -2.34 -2.84 17.96
C LEU A 329 -2.94 -3.54 19.19
N ARG A 330 -2.19 -4.47 19.81
CA ARG A 330 -2.60 -5.16 21.04
C ARG A 330 -2.88 -4.17 22.17
N ARG A 331 -2.02 -3.17 22.35
CA ARG A 331 -2.18 -2.13 23.38
C ARG A 331 -3.45 -1.32 23.17
N VAL A 332 -3.67 -0.81 21.95
CA VAL A 332 -4.86 0.00 21.62
C VAL A 332 -6.14 -0.82 21.82
N VAL A 333 -6.18 -2.08 21.35
CA VAL A 333 -7.33 -2.98 21.55
C VAL A 333 -7.57 -3.25 23.04
N ASN A 334 -6.52 -3.43 23.84
CA ASN A 334 -6.66 -3.71 25.27
C ASN A 334 -7.20 -2.51 26.06
N GLU A 335 -6.69 -1.30 25.78
CA GLU A 335 -7.06 -0.06 26.50
C GLU A 335 -8.43 0.47 26.09
N SER A 336 -8.78 0.40 24.80
CA SER A 336 -9.89 1.18 24.23
C SER A 336 -11.12 0.34 23.85
N THR A 337 -11.09 -0.97 24.12
CA THR A 337 -12.28 -1.84 23.97
C THR A 337 -13.14 -1.79 25.23
N VAL A 338 -14.32 -1.16 25.13
CA VAL A 338 -15.25 -0.93 26.26
C VAL A 338 -16.43 -1.91 26.27
N CYS A 339 -17.14 -2.09 25.15
CA CYS A 339 -18.47 -2.72 25.12
C CYS A 339 -18.47 -4.19 24.67
N LEU A 340 -17.33 -4.79 24.38
CA LEU A 340 -17.29 -6.20 23.98
C LEU A 340 -17.44 -7.12 25.19
N MET A 341 -17.99 -8.31 24.96
CA MET A 341 -17.86 -9.39 25.91
C MET A 341 -16.37 -9.64 26.13
N GLY A 342 -15.92 -9.69 27.40
CA GLY A 342 -14.49 -9.84 27.71
C GLY A 342 -13.85 -11.08 27.06
N HIS A 343 -14.66 -12.06 26.63
CA HIS A 343 -14.23 -13.21 25.84
C HIS A 343 -13.70 -12.83 24.43
N GLU A 344 -14.46 -12.08 23.63
CA GLU A 344 -14.06 -11.68 22.27
C GLU A 344 -12.77 -10.86 22.30
N ARG A 345 -12.71 -9.90 23.23
CA ARG A 345 -11.49 -9.10 23.46
C ARG A 345 -10.29 -10.00 23.78
N ARG A 346 -10.44 -10.98 24.68
CA ARG A 346 -9.35 -11.91 25.03
C ARG A 346 -8.94 -12.79 23.85
N GLN A 347 -9.88 -13.26 23.04
CA GLN A 347 -9.58 -14.06 21.84
C GLN A 347 -8.73 -13.25 20.85
N THR A 348 -9.13 -12.02 20.55
CA THR A 348 -8.38 -11.12 19.66
C THR A 348 -7.00 -10.79 20.21
N LEU A 349 -6.89 -10.44 21.51
CA LEU A 349 -5.60 -10.17 22.14
C LEU A 349 -4.67 -11.38 22.12
N ASN A 350 -5.20 -12.59 22.36
CA ASN A 350 -4.43 -13.83 22.28
C ASN A 350 -3.97 -14.10 20.85
N MET A 351 -4.86 -13.94 19.87
CA MET A 351 -4.53 -14.09 18.44
C MET A 351 -3.43 -13.12 18.00
N ILE A 352 -3.51 -11.84 18.38
CA ILE A 352 -2.45 -10.86 18.11
C ILE A 352 -1.12 -11.27 18.78
N THR A 353 -1.18 -11.79 20.01
CA THR A 353 0.00 -12.25 20.74
C THR A 353 0.67 -13.43 20.04
N VAL A 354 -0.12 -14.41 19.56
CA VAL A 354 0.40 -15.55 18.78
C VAL A 354 1.04 -15.09 17.47
N LEU A 355 0.42 -14.14 16.77
CA LEU A 355 1.02 -13.53 15.57
C LEU A 355 2.35 -12.84 15.88
N ALA A 356 2.44 -12.10 17.00
CA ALA A 356 3.66 -11.42 17.40
C ALA A 356 4.79 -12.42 17.72
N LEU A 357 4.47 -13.51 18.42
CA LEU A 357 5.43 -14.59 18.70
C LEU A 357 5.90 -15.29 17.42
N LYS A 358 5.01 -15.49 16.45
CA LYS A 358 5.36 -16.05 15.14
C LYS A 358 6.35 -15.15 14.40
N VAL A 359 6.09 -13.84 14.37
CA VAL A 359 7.01 -12.85 13.76
C VAL A 359 8.38 -12.88 14.43
N LEU A 360 8.44 -12.94 15.77
CA LEU A 360 9.72 -13.08 16.50
C LEU A 360 10.46 -14.38 16.16
N GLY A 361 9.72 -15.49 16.02
CA GLY A 361 10.27 -16.78 15.61
C GLY A 361 10.85 -16.76 14.20
N GLU A 362 10.14 -16.16 13.24
CA GLU A 362 10.59 -16.00 11.85
C GLU A 362 11.84 -15.12 11.73
N GLN A 363 12.01 -14.16 12.65
CA GLN A 363 13.19 -13.30 12.69
C GLN A 363 14.40 -13.94 13.39
N ASN A 364 14.30 -15.18 13.90
CA ASN A 364 15.30 -15.79 14.79
C ASN A 364 15.66 -14.89 16.00
N VAL A 365 14.74 -14.03 16.44
CA VAL A 365 14.86 -13.20 17.65
C VAL A 365 14.25 -13.93 18.86
N ILE A 366 13.96 -15.23 18.73
CA ILE A 366 13.91 -16.09 19.90
C ILE A 366 15.37 -16.27 20.31
N PRO A 367 15.79 -15.89 21.54
CA PRO A 367 17.14 -16.15 21.98
C PRO A 367 17.38 -17.65 21.80
N ASN A 368 18.34 -17.98 20.94
CA ASN A 368 18.73 -19.35 20.67
C ASN A 368 18.97 -20.02 22.02
N THR A 369 18.08 -20.95 22.43
CA THR A 369 18.10 -21.56 23.76
C THR A 369 19.33 -22.43 23.98
N SER A 370 20.19 -22.57 22.97
CA SER A 370 21.52 -23.18 23.09
C SER A 370 22.42 -22.47 24.10
N ASN A 371 22.19 -21.18 24.41
CA ASN A 371 22.97 -20.44 25.42
C ASN A 371 22.15 -19.90 26.60
N VAL A 372 20.87 -20.30 26.75
CA VAL A 372 20.05 -19.87 27.90
C VAL A 372 20.29 -20.84 29.06
N THR A 373 21.11 -20.44 30.03
CA THR A 373 21.24 -21.16 31.30
C THR A 373 20.01 -20.87 32.15
N CYS A 374 19.05 -21.80 32.19
CA CYS A 374 17.92 -21.71 33.11
C CYS A 374 18.40 -22.00 34.54
N PHE A 375 18.39 -20.99 35.41
CA PHE A 375 18.56 -21.20 36.84
C PHE A 375 17.28 -21.81 37.41
N TYR A 376 17.24 -23.14 37.49
CA TYR A 376 16.18 -23.82 38.24
C TYR A 376 16.50 -23.72 39.73
N GLN A 377 15.74 -22.92 40.46
CA GLN A 377 15.80 -22.90 41.92
C GLN A 377 14.86 -24.01 42.43
N PRO A 378 15.37 -25.09 43.05
CA PRO A 378 14.52 -26.20 43.48
C PRO A 378 13.51 -25.75 44.53
N ALA A 379 12.35 -26.42 44.54
CA ALA A 379 11.27 -26.10 45.45
C ALA A 379 11.72 -26.22 46.93
N PRO A 380 11.14 -25.42 47.86
CA PRO A 380 11.71 -25.16 49.19
C PRO A 380 11.88 -26.36 50.13
N TYR A 381 11.38 -27.54 49.76
CA TYR A 381 11.43 -28.76 50.56
C TYR A 381 12.60 -29.70 50.18
N VAL A 382 13.41 -29.36 49.17
CA VAL A 382 14.61 -30.13 48.80
C VAL A 382 15.80 -29.58 49.57
N SER A 383 15.90 -29.95 50.84
CA SER A 383 17.03 -29.61 51.71
C SER A 383 18.06 -30.73 51.70
N ASP A 384 18.75 -30.94 50.57
CA ASP A 384 19.93 -31.80 50.51
C ASP A 384 21.16 -30.97 50.15
N ASN A 385 22.07 -30.90 51.13
CA ASN A 385 23.18 -29.94 51.22
C ASN A 385 24.38 -30.31 50.33
N ASN A 386 24.17 -30.95 49.17
CA ASN A 386 25.29 -31.45 48.37
C ASN A 386 25.02 -31.57 46.86
N PHE A 387 24.56 -30.50 46.20
CA PHE A 387 24.44 -30.46 44.74
C PHE A 387 25.08 -29.20 44.14
N SER A 388 26.38 -29.28 43.82
CA SER A 388 26.97 -28.47 42.75
C SER A 388 26.62 -29.12 41.41
N ASN A 389 25.48 -28.76 40.80
CA ASN A 389 25.14 -29.21 39.44
C ASN A 389 24.84 -28.01 38.55
N TYR A 390 25.87 -27.53 37.85
CA TYR A 390 25.69 -26.79 36.61
C TYR A 390 25.27 -27.79 35.53
N TYR A 391 24.03 -27.72 35.05
CA TYR A 391 23.63 -28.50 33.88
C TYR A 391 24.05 -27.75 32.62
N ILE A 392 25.14 -28.19 31.99
CA ILE A 392 25.57 -27.74 30.66
C ILE A 392 24.95 -28.70 29.64
N PRO A 393 24.08 -28.24 28.71
CA PRO A 393 23.54 -29.11 27.68
C PRO A 393 24.69 -29.53 26.74
N GLN A 394 25.01 -30.82 26.69
CA GLN A 394 25.95 -31.33 25.68
C GLN A 394 25.28 -31.30 24.30
N GLY A 395 25.98 -30.72 23.32
CA GLY A 395 25.52 -30.64 21.93
C GLY A 395 25.23 -32.03 21.35
N GLN A 396 24.12 -32.15 20.62
CA GLN A 396 23.76 -33.39 19.92
C GLN A 396 24.84 -33.76 18.89
N PRO A 397 25.28 -35.03 18.80
CA PRO A 397 26.08 -35.50 17.68
C PRO A 397 25.21 -35.64 16.41
N PRO A 398 25.80 -35.54 15.20
CA PRO A 398 25.05 -35.59 13.96
C PRO A 398 24.44 -36.99 13.73
N LEU A 399 23.15 -37.04 13.43
CA LEU A 399 22.45 -38.27 13.06
C LEU A 399 22.94 -38.77 11.70
N ILE A 400 23.73 -39.86 11.69
CA ILE A 400 24.11 -40.58 10.47
C ILE A 400 23.01 -41.60 10.17
N TYR A 401 22.24 -41.38 9.11
CA TYR A 401 21.22 -42.31 8.60
C TYR A 401 21.87 -43.60 8.10
N HIS A 402 21.51 -44.76 8.68
CA HIS A 402 21.82 -46.08 8.12
C HIS A 402 20.50 -46.75 7.68
N PRO A 403 20.41 -47.31 6.45
CA PRO A 403 19.20 -47.98 5.99
C PRO A 403 19.12 -49.41 6.58
N TYR A 404 17.98 -49.75 7.19
CA TYR A 404 17.69 -51.10 7.68
C TYR A 404 17.18 -52.01 6.55
N PRO A 405 17.57 -53.30 6.50
CA PRO A 405 16.97 -54.28 5.59
C PRO A 405 15.62 -54.79 6.11
N LEU A 406 14.62 -54.85 5.23
CA LEU A 406 13.31 -55.46 5.45
C LEU A 406 13.42 -56.98 5.59
N HIS A 407 13.10 -57.54 6.76
CA HIS A 407 12.78 -58.95 6.91
C HIS A 407 11.27 -59.14 7.07
N ILE A 408 10.65 -59.64 6.01
CA ILE A 408 9.24 -60.06 5.94
C ILE A 408 9.15 -61.45 6.56
N HIS A 409 8.51 -61.56 7.72
CA HIS A 409 8.05 -62.85 8.25
C HIS A 409 6.60 -63.07 7.79
N MET A 410 6.41 -64.03 6.88
CA MET A 410 5.09 -64.57 6.55
C MET A 410 4.65 -65.55 7.64
N LEU A 411 3.44 -65.34 8.17
CA LEU A 411 2.68 -66.35 8.92
C LEU A 411 1.30 -66.49 8.28
N THR A 412 1.20 -67.46 7.36
CA THR A 412 0.02 -68.30 7.08
C THR A 412 -0.28 -69.12 8.35
N GLY A 413 -1.48 -69.39 8.86
CA GLY A 413 -2.87 -69.33 8.43
C GLY A 413 -3.67 -70.37 9.25
N LEU A 414 -5.00 -70.36 9.14
CA LEU A 414 -6.01 -71.36 9.60
C LEU A 414 -6.38 -71.29 11.11
N VAL A 415 -7.65 -71.27 11.54
CA VAL A 415 -8.97 -71.61 10.94
C VAL A 415 -9.99 -70.52 11.29
#